data_AF-A0A2W4JCZ8-F1
#
_entry.id   AF-A0A2W4JCZ8-F1
#
_cell.length_a   1.000
_cell.length_b   1.000
_cell.length_c   1.000
_cell.angle_alpha   90.00
_cell.angle_beta   90.00
_cell.angle_gamma   90.00
#
_symmetry.space_group_name_H-M   'P 1'
#
loop_
_entity.id
_entity.type
_entity.pdbx_description
1 polymer ?
#
loop_
_entity_poly.entity_id
_entity_poly.type
_entity_poly.pdbx_seq_one_letter_code
_entity_poly.pdbx_strand_id
1 'polypeptide(L)' 'DDWPPQRAVAGFDLPNTTPIPNLWNVGDGVKEYANGGTTACAETAKLVVGQITQRYPVGARA' A
#
# COMPACT_ATOMS: atom_id res chain seq x y z
N ASP A 1 -6.23 17.81 -16.38
CA ASP A 1 -5.07 16.90 -16.24
C ASP A 1 -5.25 16.02 -15.02
N ASP A 2 -5.99 14.92 -15.18
CA ASP A 2 -6.37 14.00 -14.07
C ASP A 2 -5.34 12.89 -13.83
N TRP A 3 -4.18 12.97 -14.50
CA TRP A 3 -3.11 11.98 -14.41
C TRP A 3 -1.85 12.61 -13.82
N PRO A 4 -1.78 12.75 -12.48
CA PRO A 4 -0.67 13.41 -11.84
C PRO A 4 0.58 12.52 -11.86
N PRO A 5 1.78 13.10 -11.74
CA PRO A 5 3.03 12.34 -11.59
C PRO A 5 3.08 11.53 -10.29
N GLN A 6 2.32 11.96 -9.27
CA GLN A 6 2.08 11.18 -8.06
C GLN A 6 0.63 11.34 -7.57
N ARG A 7 0.01 10.27 -7.06
CA ARG A 7 -1.38 10.33 -6.54
C ARG A 7 -1.52 11.02 -5.18
N ALA A 8 -0.49 10.98 -4.34
CA ALA A 8 -0.46 11.70 -3.06
C ALA A 8 0.84 12.48 -2.91
N VAL A 9 0.75 13.69 -2.36
CA VAL A 9 1.92 14.47 -1.96
C VAL A 9 2.58 13.79 -0.76
N ALA A 10 3.91 13.69 -0.75
CA ALA A 10 4.65 13.09 0.36
C ALA A 10 4.25 13.73 1.70
N GLY A 11 3.87 12.90 2.67
CA GLY A 11 3.38 13.34 3.98
C GLY A 11 1.86 13.55 4.06
N PHE A 12 1.13 13.39 2.95
CA PHE A 12 -0.33 13.36 2.88
C PHE A 12 -0.84 12.02 2.33
N ASP A 13 -0.03 10.98 2.48
CA ASP A 13 -0.31 9.63 2.02
C ASP A 13 -1.49 9.01 2.77
N LEU A 14 -2.33 8.28 2.04
CA LEU A 14 -3.46 7.56 2.62
C LEU A 14 -2.99 6.24 3.26
N PRO A 15 -3.80 5.63 4.16
CA PRO A 15 -3.48 4.31 4.69
C PRO A 15 -3.55 3.23 3.59
N ASN A 16 -2.69 2.23 3.73
CA ASN A 16 -2.71 1.03 2.88
C ASN A 16 -3.87 0.07 3.21
N THR A 17 -4.56 0.26 4.34
CA THR A 17 -5.75 -0.47 4.76
C THR A 17 -7.03 0.26 4.34
N THR A 18 -8.13 -0.49 4.26
CA THR A 18 -9.46 0.07 3.98
C THR A 18 -10.49 -0.46 4.98
N PRO A 19 -11.66 0.20 5.11
CA PRO A 19 -12.78 -0.35 5.89
C PRO A 19 -13.41 -1.60 5.26
N ILE A 20 -13.12 -1.90 3.99
CA ILE A 20 -13.68 -3.04 3.27
C ILE A 20 -12.80 -4.27 3.55
N PRO A 21 -13.34 -5.37 4.09
CA PRO A 21 -12.56 -6.57 4.35
C PRO A 21 -11.87 -7.08 3.09
N ASN A 22 -10.61 -7.49 3.25
CA ASN A 22 -9.77 -8.07 2.19
C ASN A 22 -9.45 -7.10 1.02
N LEU A 23 -9.71 -5.80 1.15
CA LEU A 23 -9.30 -4.78 0.19
C LEU A 23 -8.14 -3.94 0.76
N TRP A 24 -7.08 -3.83 -0.03
CA TRP A 24 -5.84 -3.14 0.33
C TRP A 24 -5.42 -2.18 -0.78
N ASN A 25 -4.82 -1.05 -0.39
CA ASN A 25 -4.26 -0.07 -1.31
C ASN A 25 -2.75 -0.29 -1.45
N VAL A 26 -2.22 -0.12 -2.66
CA VAL A 26 -0.79 -0.11 -2.97
C VAL A 26 -0.47 1.04 -3.91
N GLY A 27 0.81 1.40 -4.02
CA GLY A 27 1.26 2.46 -4.92
C GLY A 27 1.68 3.74 -4.20
N ASP A 28 1.95 4.76 -5.01
CA ASP A 28 2.46 6.07 -4.61
C ASP A 28 1.46 6.93 -3.81
N GLY A 29 0.19 6.54 -3.75
CA GLY A 29 -0.85 7.20 -2.96
C GLY A 29 -0.85 6.80 -1.48
N VAL A 30 -0.14 5.72 -1.12
CA VAL A 30 -0.16 5.11 0.23
C VAL A 30 1.25 4.78 0.74
N LYS A 31 2.22 5.54 0.28
CA LYS A 31 3.65 5.33 0.57
C LYS A 31 4.03 5.82 1.96
N GLU A 32 5.08 5.22 2.53
CA GLU A 32 5.66 5.69 3.78
C GLU A 32 6.28 7.09 3.60
N TYR A 33 6.35 7.83 4.72
CA TYR A 33 6.86 9.19 4.75
C TYR A 33 8.25 9.29 4.11
N ALA A 34 8.46 10.36 3.33
CA ALA A 34 9.68 10.65 2.58
C ALA A 34 10.07 9.64 1.48
N ASN A 35 9.18 8.73 1.07
CA ASN A 35 9.36 7.89 -0.11
C ASN A 35 8.64 8.49 -1.34
N GLY A 36 8.92 7.99 -2.56
CA GLY A 36 8.30 8.48 -3.79
C GLY A 36 8.57 7.62 -5.03
N GLY A 37 7.80 7.91 -6.10
CA GLY A 37 7.98 7.30 -7.42
C GLY A 37 7.77 5.78 -7.47
N THR A 38 8.35 5.13 -8.47
CA THR A 38 8.18 3.68 -8.71
C THR A 38 8.70 2.83 -7.56
N THR A 39 9.77 3.25 -6.88
CA THR A 39 10.29 2.57 -5.69
C THR A 39 9.24 2.51 -4.58
N ALA A 40 8.54 3.63 -4.32
CA ALA A 40 7.45 3.65 -3.35
C ALA A 40 6.31 2.69 -3.73
N CYS A 41 5.98 2.58 -5.02
CA CYS A 41 4.98 1.60 -5.47
C CYS A 41 5.39 0.16 -5.17
N ALA A 42 6.66 -0.19 -5.37
CA ALA A 42 7.16 -1.53 -5.09
C ALA A 42 7.23 -1.83 -3.58
N GLU A 43 7.74 -0.90 -2.78
CA GLU A 43 7.86 -1.08 -1.33
C GLU A 43 6.49 -1.17 -0.66
N THR A 44 5.51 -0.35 -1.06
CA THR A 44 4.14 -0.47 -0.53
C THR A 44 3.51 -1.81 -0.85
N ALA A 45 3.70 -2.34 -2.06
CA ALA A 45 3.24 -3.68 -2.42
C ALA A 45 3.87 -4.75 -1.52
N LYS A 46 5.20 -4.68 -1.30
CA LYS A 46 5.91 -5.59 -0.42
C LYS A 46 5.39 -5.52 1.03
N LEU A 47 5.20 -4.32 1.56
CA LEU A 47 4.66 -4.09 2.90
C LEU A 47 3.25 -4.68 3.06
N VAL A 48 2.35 -4.39 2.10
CA VAL A 48 0.98 -4.91 2.11
C VAL A 48 0.95 -6.43 2.04
N VAL A 49 1.74 -7.04 1.17
CA VAL A 49 1.85 -8.50 1.10
C VAL A 49 2.34 -9.08 2.42
N GLY A 50 3.33 -8.46 3.07
CA GLY A 50 3.79 -8.87 4.40
C GLY A 50 2.69 -8.80 5.46
N GLN A 51 1.86 -7.75 5.46
CA GLN A 51 0.72 -7.63 6.37
C GLN A 51 -0.34 -8.71 6.10
N ILE A 52 -0.61 -9.01 4.83
CA ILE A 52 -1.56 -10.05 4.43
C ILE A 52 -1.07 -11.42 4.90
N THR A 53 0.19 -11.79 4.65
CA THR A 53 0.72 -13.11 5.03
C THR A 53 0.81 -13.29 6.54
N GLN A 54 1.05 -12.20 7.28
CA GLN A 54 0.99 -12.23 8.74
C GLN A 54 -0.43 -12.45 9.26
N ARG A 55 -1.43 -11.78 8.66
CA ARG A 55 -2.83 -11.86 9.08
C ARG A 55 -3.53 -13.12 8.61
N TYR A 56 -3.14 -13.64 7.45
CA TYR A 56 -3.70 -14.82 6.80
C TYR A 56 -2.58 -15.78 6.40
N PRO A 57 -1.99 -16.53 7.36
CA PRO A 57 -0.90 -17.45 7.08
C PRO A 57 -1.30 -18.51 6.06
N VAL A 58 -0.50 -18.66 5.01
CA VAL A 58 -0.73 -19.67 3.98
C VAL A 58 -0.59 -21.06 4.58
N GLY A 59 -1.62 -21.91 4.44
CA GLY A 59 -1.61 -23.28 4.94
C GLY A 59 -2.13 -23.46 6.37
N ALA A 60 -2.49 -22.38 7.08
CA ALA A 60 -3.32 -22.49 8.27
C ALA A 60 -4.71 -22.95 7.84
N ARG A 61 -5.06 -24.21 8.09
CA ARG A 61 -6.44 -24.69 7.94
C ARG A 61 -7.31 -23.97 8.97
N ALA A 62 -8.49 -23.54 8.54
CA ALA A 62 -9.54 -23.00 9.40
C ALA A 62 -10.00 -24.03 10.43
#